data_AF-A0A0R3TMG1-F1
#
_entry.id   AF-A0A0R3TMG1-F1
#
_cell.length_a   1.000
_cell.length_b   1.000
_cell.length_c   1.000
_cell.angle_alpha   90.00
_cell.angle_beta   90.00
_cell.angle_gamma   90.00
#
_symmetry.space_group_name_H-M   'P 1'
#
loop_
_entity.id
_entity.type
_entity.pdbx_description
1 polymer ?
#
loop_
_entity_poly.entity_id
_entity_poly.type
_entity_poly.pdbx_seq_one_letter_code
_entity_poly.pdbx_strand_id
1 'polypeptide(L)'
;MSISNFGSRLLLSSKSFSVLSSRSYSFPVVYLLSEFFNPHQLHMIWVAEGLRVCHDYGHFGSYAAAIVASTLTLRTICAGPLYTFTEKNQTLVTKAYCESAAEAANSRFSIPQKDGKINPRLQQAMIRKSFTEKCQKYGCHPFKSCIFAMFQLPIWMTITFGLRNACGIQVTPFVYWPPTIPEFVTEGLVSPTTSIALIAATTFVTACNVEIGHLRRIYGQSMSIAIKEDPKALERGSVNASVPSHLPWQLKFAHGAGIFGTCVTLVVSFFAPSALLIYWCTSGSHQLILHLLHLNNRVRLFLGIPTSPIDAKHPCQALWSIAKSHYRILRWMTTTSR
;
A
#
# COMPACT_ATOMS: atom_id res chain seq x y z
N MET A 1 23.88 6.89 71.32
CA MET A 1 23.97 5.65 72.12
C MET A 1 22.54 5.23 72.43
N SER A 2 21.96 4.08 72.06
CA SER A 2 22.41 2.75 71.61
C SER A 2 21.20 2.13 70.84
N ILE A 3 21.26 1.75 69.56
CA ILE A 3 21.65 0.47 68.93
C ILE A 3 20.98 -0.82 69.48
N SER A 4 20.35 -1.56 68.54
CA SER A 4 20.12 -3.03 68.44
C SER A 4 18.93 -3.65 69.18
N ASN A 5 18.27 -4.74 68.76
CA ASN A 5 18.22 -5.60 67.54
C ASN A 5 17.14 -6.68 67.78
N PHE A 6 16.74 -7.40 66.71
CA PHE A 6 16.18 -8.77 66.70
C PHE A 6 14.77 -8.96 67.32
N GLY A 7 13.73 -9.49 66.65
CA GLY A 7 13.69 -10.50 65.58
C GLY A 7 13.27 -11.85 66.17
N SER A 8 12.00 -12.25 66.03
CA SER A 8 11.55 -13.62 65.65
C SER A 8 10.06 -13.93 65.92
N ARG A 9 9.39 -14.31 64.84
CA ARG A 9 8.42 -15.43 64.69
C ARG A 9 7.03 -15.31 65.33
N LEU A 10 6.05 -15.09 64.46
CA LEU A 10 4.79 -15.86 64.49
C LEU A 10 4.44 -16.28 63.07
N LEU A 11 4.69 -17.56 62.80
CA LEU A 11 4.20 -18.34 61.67
C LEU A 11 2.70 -18.59 61.87
N LEU A 12 1.92 -18.50 60.78
CA LEU A 12 0.61 -19.11 60.45
C LEU A 12 -0.07 -18.13 59.46
N SER A 13 -0.64 -18.49 58.31
CA SER A 13 -0.91 -19.76 57.67
C SER A 13 -1.10 -19.46 56.17
N SER A 14 -0.55 -20.33 55.34
CA SER A 14 -0.73 -20.35 53.89
C SER A 14 -2.18 -20.72 53.53
N LYS A 15 -2.63 -20.20 52.38
CA LYS A 15 -3.86 -20.52 51.63
C LYS A 15 -5.12 -19.73 52.02
N SER A 16 -5.38 -18.65 51.28
CA SER A 16 -6.71 -18.49 50.68
C SER A 16 -6.57 -17.98 49.26
N PHE A 17 -7.14 -18.78 48.37
CA PHE A 17 -7.08 -18.77 46.93
C PHE A 17 -8.23 -17.88 46.45
N SER A 18 -8.00 -16.58 46.26
CA SER A 18 -8.92 -15.75 45.47
C SER A 18 -8.40 -15.68 44.04
N VAL A 19 -8.68 -16.75 43.31
CA VAL A 19 -8.76 -16.74 41.86
C VAL A 19 -9.86 -15.77 41.48
N LEU A 20 -9.50 -14.48 41.36
CA LEU A 20 -10.25 -13.57 40.52
C LEU A 20 -9.82 -13.89 39.09
N SER A 21 -10.65 -14.71 38.45
CA SER A 21 -10.60 -15.04 37.03
C SER A 21 -10.52 -13.76 36.18
N SER A 22 -9.31 -13.33 35.87
CA SER A 22 -9.01 -12.42 34.77
C SER A 22 -9.08 -13.21 33.47
N ARG A 23 -10.30 -13.62 33.09
CA ARG A 23 -10.65 -13.89 31.68
C ARG A 23 -10.65 -12.54 30.95
N SER A 24 -9.47 -11.93 30.81
CA SER A 24 -9.26 -10.95 29.76
C SER A 24 -9.22 -11.72 28.46
N TYR A 25 -10.32 -11.65 27.71
CA TYR A 25 -10.32 -11.98 26.29
C TYR A 25 -9.34 -11.03 25.60
N SER A 26 -8.06 -11.37 25.65
CA SER A 26 -7.04 -10.76 24.83
C SER A 26 -7.33 -11.23 23.42
N PHE A 27 -7.97 -10.38 22.63
CA PHE A 27 -8.21 -10.62 21.22
C PHE A 27 -6.91 -11.15 20.58
N PRO A 28 -6.95 -12.17 19.71
CA PRO A 28 -5.76 -12.74 19.06
C PRO A 28 -4.88 -11.66 18.42
N VAL A 29 -5.50 -10.58 17.94
CA VAL A 29 -4.84 -9.41 17.36
C VAL A 29 -3.96 -8.67 18.38
N VAL A 30 -4.44 -8.46 19.61
CA VAL A 30 -3.67 -7.74 20.65
C VAL A 30 -2.45 -8.56 21.05
N TYR A 31 -2.62 -9.87 21.22
CA TYR A 31 -1.52 -10.79 21.53
C TYR A 31 -0.49 -10.85 20.38
N LEU A 32 -0.96 -10.96 19.14
CA LEU A 32 -0.09 -11.01 17.97
C LEU A 32 0.67 -9.69 17.80
N LEU A 33 0.02 -8.54 18.01
CA LEU A 33 0.68 -7.24 17.97
C LEU A 33 1.69 -7.07 19.11
N SER A 34 1.36 -7.49 20.34
CA SER A 34 2.26 -7.34 21.49
C SER A 34 3.48 -8.26 21.42
N GLU A 35 3.30 -9.48 20.94
CA GLU A 35 4.36 -10.48 20.89
C GLU A 35 5.27 -10.27 19.67
N PHE A 36 4.67 -10.03 18.51
CA PHE A 36 5.41 -9.84 17.26
C PHE A 36 6.16 -8.50 17.25
N PHE A 37 5.55 -7.42 17.73
CA PHE A 37 6.20 -6.09 17.74
C PHE A 37 6.89 -5.76 19.08
N ASN A 38 7.21 -6.77 19.88
CA ASN A 38 7.97 -6.59 21.11
C ASN A 38 9.38 -6.04 20.79
N PRO A 39 9.88 -5.02 21.50
CA PRO A 39 11.20 -4.42 21.25
C PRO A 39 12.35 -5.42 21.29
N HIS A 40 12.20 -6.54 22.01
CA HIS A 40 13.22 -7.61 22.08
C HIS A 40 13.24 -8.52 20.84
N GLN A 41 12.25 -8.43 19.95
CA GLN A 41 12.25 -9.20 18.72
C GLN A 41 13.30 -8.70 17.75
N LEU A 42 13.99 -9.63 17.09
CA LEU A 42 15.10 -9.33 16.19
C LEU A 42 14.75 -8.21 15.20
N HIS A 43 13.64 -8.35 14.47
CA HIS A 43 13.25 -7.40 13.43
C HIS A 43 12.93 -5.99 13.96
N MET A 44 12.59 -5.82 15.25
CA MET A 44 12.47 -4.51 15.89
C MET A 44 13.85 -3.91 16.19
N ILE A 45 14.76 -4.73 16.72
CA ILE A 45 16.15 -4.34 16.98
C ILE A 45 16.84 -3.90 15.67
N TRP A 46 16.64 -4.64 14.58
CA TRP A 46 17.18 -4.30 13.26
C TRP A 46 16.73 -2.92 12.76
N VAL A 47 15.51 -2.48 13.10
CA VAL A 47 15.04 -1.12 12.74
C VAL A 47 15.80 -0.06 13.52
N ALA A 48 15.95 -0.23 14.84
CA ALA A 48 16.63 0.74 15.69
C ALA A 48 18.14 0.81 15.38
N GLU A 49 18.83 -0.35 15.35
CA GLU A 49 20.26 -0.40 15.03
C GLU A 49 20.54 0.02 13.59
N GLY A 50 19.70 -0.39 12.64
CA GLY A 50 19.83 0.03 11.25
C GLY A 50 19.72 1.54 11.10
N LEU A 51 18.85 2.19 11.88
CA LEU A 51 18.72 3.64 11.88
C LEU A 51 19.94 4.34 12.51
N ARG A 52 20.49 3.81 13.61
CA ARG A 52 21.73 4.33 14.21
C ARG A 52 22.90 4.23 13.24
N VAL A 53 23.07 3.07 12.60
CA VAL A 53 24.08 2.87 11.55
C VAL A 53 23.89 3.89 10.42
N CYS A 54 22.66 4.11 9.95
CA CYS A 54 22.41 5.13 8.92
C CYS A 54 22.75 6.54 9.38
N HIS A 55 22.46 6.89 10.63
CA HIS A 55 22.77 8.18 11.23
C HIS A 55 24.29 8.40 11.34
N ASP A 56 25.00 7.44 11.91
CA ASP A 56 26.42 7.55 12.24
C ASP A 56 27.31 7.50 10.99
N TYR A 57 27.04 6.57 10.06
CA TYR A 57 27.79 6.49 8.79
C TYR A 57 27.37 7.58 7.79
N GLY A 58 26.12 8.04 7.85
CA GLY A 58 25.62 9.10 6.99
C GLY A 58 26.06 10.50 7.44
N HIS A 59 26.66 10.62 8.63
CA HIS A 59 27.00 11.89 9.27
C HIS A 59 25.82 12.89 9.26
N PHE A 60 24.60 12.39 9.46
CA PHE A 60 23.42 13.23 9.49
C PHE A 60 23.39 14.02 10.81
N GLY A 61 23.08 15.31 10.76
CA GLY A 61 23.01 16.15 11.96
C GLY A 61 21.73 15.96 12.79
N SER A 62 20.77 15.15 12.32
CA SER A 62 19.52 14.83 13.02
C SER A 62 19.01 13.46 12.59
N TYR A 63 18.37 12.75 13.53
CA TYR A 63 17.68 11.50 13.26
C TYR A 63 16.50 11.65 12.29
N ALA A 64 15.88 12.83 12.18
CA ALA A 64 14.86 13.07 11.15
C ALA A 64 15.43 12.88 9.74
N ALA A 65 16.64 13.40 9.48
CA ALA A 65 17.31 13.23 8.19
C ALA A 65 17.73 11.77 7.96
N ALA A 66 18.19 11.08 9.02
CA ALA A 66 18.51 9.65 8.95
C ALA A 66 17.26 8.81 8.62
N ILE A 67 16.09 9.12 9.19
CA ILE A 67 14.82 8.45 8.87
C ILE A 67 14.47 8.65 7.39
N VAL A 68 14.58 9.89 6.89
CA VAL A 68 14.31 10.20 5.48
C VAL A 68 15.25 9.41 4.56
N ALA A 69 16.57 9.52 4.79
CA ALA A 69 17.58 8.90 3.95
C ALA A 69 17.50 7.37 3.95
N SER A 70 17.37 6.76 5.14
CA SER A 70 17.20 5.31 5.27
C SER A 70 15.92 4.82 4.59
N THR A 71 14.81 5.55 4.72
CA THR A 71 13.53 5.22 4.08
C THR A 71 13.65 5.26 2.56
N LEU A 72 14.22 6.33 2.00
CA LEU A 72 14.41 6.47 0.56
C LEU A 72 15.34 5.39 0.00
N THR A 73 16.41 5.08 0.73
CA THR A 73 17.37 4.03 0.33
C THR A 73 16.70 2.65 0.34
N LEU A 74 16.08 2.27 1.45
CA LEU A 74 15.41 0.98 1.58
C LEU A 74 14.28 0.82 0.55
N ARG A 75 13.47 1.86 0.35
CA ARG A 75 12.40 1.85 -0.65
C ARG A 75 12.96 1.76 -2.07
N THR A 76 14.06 2.42 -2.37
CA THR A 76 14.66 2.35 -3.71
C THR A 76 15.27 0.99 -3.99
N ILE A 77 15.93 0.37 -3.01
CA ILE A 77 16.58 -0.95 -3.16
C ILE A 77 15.53 -2.09 -3.16
N CYS A 78 14.55 -2.05 -2.26
CA CYS A 78 13.57 -3.13 -2.12
C CYS A 78 12.30 -2.88 -2.94
N ALA A 79 11.66 -1.72 -2.74
CA ALA A 79 10.35 -1.45 -3.32
C ALA A 79 10.44 -1.14 -4.82
N GLY A 80 11.48 -0.45 -5.27
CA GLY A 80 11.69 -0.08 -6.67
C GLY A 80 11.69 -1.30 -7.62
N PRO A 81 12.65 -2.24 -7.50
CA PRO A 81 12.72 -3.42 -8.36
C PRO A 81 11.47 -4.29 -8.27
N LEU A 82 10.92 -4.46 -7.07
CA LEU A 82 9.72 -5.28 -6.85
C LEU A 82 8.48 -4.65 -7.50
N TYR A 83 8.38 -3.33 -7.46
CA TYR A 83 7.33 -2.58 -8.15
C TYR A 83 7.48 -2.73 -9.66
N THR A 84 8.70 -2.54 -10.21
CA THR A 84 8.96 -2.76 -11.64
C THR A 84 8.63 -4.19 -12.08
N PHE A 85 8.98 -5.21 -11.30
CA PHE A 85 8.62 -6.60 -11.57
C PHE A 85 7.09 -6.79 -11.59
N THR A 86 6.41 -6.21 -10.62
CA THR A 86 4.95 -6.26 -10.50
C THR A 86 4.29 -5.60 -11.71
N GLU A 87 4.78 -4.44 -12.13
CA GLU A 87 4.31 -3.71 -13.30
C GLU A 87 4.51 -4.51 -14.60
N LYS A 88 5.68 -5.11 -14.80
CA LYS A 88 5.95 -5.99 -15.94
C LYS A 88 4.96 -7.15 -16.01
N ASN A 89 4.71 -7.80 -14.88
CA ASN A 89 3.77 -8.92 -14.85
C ASN A 89 2.32 -8.44 -15.06
N GLN A 90 1.94 -7.28 -14.51
CA GLN A 90 0.63 -6.68 -14.76
C GLN A 90 0.41 -6.38 -16.23
N THR A 91 1.37 -5.79 -16.95
CA THR A 91 1.22 -5.48 -18.38
C THR A 91 1.09 -6.73 -19.23
N LEU A 92 1.84 -7.79 -18.92
CA LEU A 92 1.72 -9.09 -19.59
C LEU A 92 0.36 -9.74 -19.34
N VAL A 93 -0.14 -9.72 -18.11
CA VAL A 93 -1.48 -10.23 -17.76
C VAL A 93 -2.56 -9.45 -18.49
N THR A 94 -2.45 -8.11 -18.54
CA THR A 94 -3.38 -7.26 -19.28
C THR A 94 -3.36 -7.58 -20.77
N LYS A 95 -2.18 -7.70 -21.38
CA LYS A 95 -2.04 -8.07 -22.79
C LYS A 95 -2.68 -9.43 -23.08
N ALA A 96 -2.40 -10.45 -22.26
CA ALA A 96 -3.00 -11.78 -22.39
C ALA A 96 -4.54 -11.71 -22.36
N TYR A 97 -5.09 -10.95 -21.42
CA TYR A 97 -6.54 -10.77 -21.31
C TYR A 97 -7.13 -10.06 -22.55
N CYS A 98 -6.49 -9.00 -23.04
CA CYS A 98 -6.93 -8.28 -24.24
C CYS A 98 -6.97 -9.19 -25.47
N GLU A 99 -5.90 -9.95 -25.71
CA GLU A 99 -5.83 -10.84 -26.85
C GLU A 99 -6.86 -11.97 -26.74
N SER A 100 -7.11 -12.51 -25.54
CA SER A 100 -8.16 -13.53 -25.33
C SER A 100 -9.57 -12.97 -25.50
N ALA A 101 -9.81 -11.72 -25.10
CA ALA A 101 -11.08 -11.04 -25.35
C ALA A 101 -11.30 -10.79 -26.84
N ALA A 102 -10.26 -10.37 -27.57
CA ALA A 102 -10.32 -10.18 -29.03
C ALA A 102 -10.57 -11.50 -29.78
N GLU A 103 -9.91 -12.60 -29.37
CA GLU A 103 -10.16 -13.94 -29.94
C GLU A 103 -11.60 -14.40 -29.73
N ALA A 104 -12.15 -14.20 -28.53
CA ALA A 104 -13.54 -14.57 -28.23
C ALA A 104 -14.58 -13.68 -28.94
N ALA A 105 -14.19 -12.47 -29.36
CA ALA A 105 -15.03 -11.57 -30.15
C ALA A 105 -14.98 -11.88 -31.66
N ASN A 106 -13.94 -12.58 -32.13
CA ASN A 106 -13.84 -12.96 -33.53
C ASN A 106 -14.88 -14.03 -33.90
N SER A 107 -15.63 -13.77 -34.97
CA SER A 107 -16.76 -14.60 -35.45
C SER A 107 -16.38 -16.04 -35.82
N ARG A 108 -15.09 -16.34 -36.01
CA ARG A 108 -14.59 -17.70 -36.24
C ARG A 108 -14.72 -18.63 -35.03
N PHE A 109 -14.77 -18.09 -33.82
CA PHE A 109 -14.89 -18.86 -32.56
C PHE A 109 -16.19 -18.59 -31.81
N SER A 110 -16.99 -17.60 -32.22
CA SER A 110 -18.36 -17.47 -31.73
C SER A 110 -19.16 -18.67 -32.24
N ILE A 111 -19.31 -19.70 -31.42
CA ILE A 111 -20.18 -20.83 -31.73
C ILE A 111 -21.58 -20.24 -31.94
N PRO A 112 -22.12 -20.23 -33.17
CA PRO A 112 -23.46 -19.75 -33.41
C PRO A 112 -24.39 -20.76 -32.76
N GLN A 113 -25.02 -20.36 -31.66
CA GLN A 113 -26.09 -21.16 -31.09
C GLN A 113 -27.33 -20.99 -31.99
N LYS A 114 -28.15 -22.05 -32.10
CA LYS A 114 -29.37 -22.12 -32.91
C LYS A 114 -30.36 -20.94 -32.75
N ASP A 115 -30.22 -20.17 -31.67
CA ASP A 115 -31.09 -19.03 -31.32
C ASP A 115 -30.48 -17.64 -31.59
N GLY A 116 -29.29 -17.55 -32.20
CA GLY A 116 -28.62 -16.28 -32.52
C GLY A 116 -28.10 -15.48 -31.31
N LYS A 117 -28.29 -15.97 -30.08
CA LYS A 117 -27.77 -15.36 -28.85
C LYS A 117 -26.52 -16.08 -28.36
N ILE A 118 -25.46 -15.32 -28.12
CA ILE A 118 -24.22 -15.84 -27.53
C ILE A 118 -24.47 -16.14 -26.05
N ASN A 119 -24.25 -17.38 -25.63
CA ASN A 119 -24.37 -17.78 -24.24
C ASN A 119 -23.23 -17.13 -23.41
N PRO A 120 -23.52 -16.18 -22.50
CA PRO A 120 -22.49 -15.37 -21.83
C PRO A 120 -21.57 -16.23 -20.95
N ARG A 121 -22.11 -17.33 -20.39
CA ARG A 121 -21.33 -18.28 -19.59
C ARG A 121 -20.29 -19.02 -20.43
N LEU A 122 -20.67 -19.44 -21.64
CA LEU A 122 -19.78 -20.15 -22.55
C LEU A 122 -18.68 -19.22 -23.07
N GLN A 123 -19.03 -17.99 -23.43
CA GLN A 123 -18.06 -16.96 -23.84
C GLN A 123 -17.05 -16.66 -22.72
N GLN A 124 -17.52 -16.52 -21.47
CA GLN A 124 -16.62 -16.33 -20.33
C GLN A 124 -15.72 -17.54 -20.07
N ALA A 125 -16.23 -18.77 -20.23
CA ALA A 125 -15.44 -19.98 -20.11
C ALA A 125 -14.33 -20.06 -21.17
N MET A 126 -14.65 -19.70 -22.43
CA MET A 126 -13.66 -19.63 -23.51
C MET A 126 -12.59 -18.57 -23.24
N ILE A 127 -12.98 -17.36 -22.82
CA ILE A 127 -12.04 -16.30 -22.46
C ILE A 127 -11.11 -16.78 -21.33
N ARG A 128 -11.64 -17.43 -20.29
CA ARG A 128 -10.84 -17.95 -19.18
C ARG A 128 -9.83 -19.02 -19.63
N LYS A 129 -10.25 -19.91 -20.54
CA LYS A 129 -9.37 -20.96 -21.08
C LYS A 129 -8.23 -20.33 -21.90
N SER A 130 -8.55 -19.52 -22.91
CA SER A 130 -7.54 -18.82 -23.74
C SER A 130 -6.63 -17.93 -22.88
N PHE A 131 -7.19 -17.23 -21.89
CA PHE A 131 -6.40 -16.41 -20.96
C PHE A 131 -5.38 -17.24 -20.19
N THR A 132 -5.77 -18.41 -19.68
CA THR A 132 -4.88 -19.29 -18.92
C THR A 132 -3.75 -19.82 -19.80
N GLU A 133 -4.07 -20.26 -21.03
CA GLU A 133 -3.08 -20.73 -22.02
C GLU A 133 -2.08 -19.63 -22.39
N LYS A 134 -2.55 -18.39 -22.59
CA LYS A 134 -1.67 -17.24 -22.86
C LYS A 134 -0.85 -16.83 -21.66
N CYS A 135 -1.41 -16.88 -20.45
CA CYS A 135 -0.65 -16.64 -19.23
C CYS A 135 0.50 -17.64 -19.07
N GLN A 136 0.26 -18.92 -19.39
CA GLN A 136 1.31 -19.93 -19.40
C GLN A 136 2.36 -19.63 -20.47
N LYS A 137 1.94 -19.29 -21.70
CA LYS A 137 2.85 -18.93 -22.80
C LYS A 137 3.74 -17.72 -22.49
N TYR A 138 3.19 -16.69 -21.82
CA TYR A 138 3.94 -15.50 -21.44
C TYR A 138 4.65 -15.62 -20.07
N GLY A 139 4.47 -16.72 -19.34
CA GLY A 139 5.03 -16.91 -18.00
C GLY A 139 4.48 -15.95 -16.92
N CYS A 140 3.35 -15.29 -17.21
CA CYS A 140 2.74 -14.29 -16.33
C CYS A 140 1.64 -14.91 -15.46
N HIS A 141 1.42 -14.38 -14.26
CA HIS A 141 0.36 -14.87 -13.37
C HIS A 141 -0.28 -13.74 -12.55
N PRO A 142 -1.61 -13.68 -12.40
CA PRO A 142 -2.27 -12.63 -11.63
C PRO A 142 -1.76 -12.49 -10.19
N PHE A 143 -1.42 -13.60 -9.53
CA PHE A 143 -0.87 -13.57 -8.17
C PHE A 143 0.52 -12.93 -8.08
N LYS A 144 1.36 -13.07 -9.12
CA LYS A 144 2.66 -12.38 -9.18
C LYS A 144 2.48 -10.86 -9.21
N SER A 145 1.32 -10.35 -9.65
CA SER A 145 0.99 -8.93 -9.60
C SER A 145 0.64 -8.40 -8.20
N CYS A 146 0.43 -9.30 -7.22
CA CYS A 146 0.15 -8.94 -5.83
C CYS A 146 1.41 -8.97 -4.95
N ILE A 147 2.54 -9.47 -5.48
CA ILE A 147 3.76 -9.71 -4.69
C ILE A 147 4.27 -8.43 -4.02
N PHE A 148 4.19 -7.28 -4.71
CA PHE A 148 4.58 -6.00 -4.15
C PHE A 148 3.83 -5.70 -2.84
N ALA A 149 2.50 -5.85 -2.83
CA ALA A 149 1.70 -5.61 -1.63
C ALA A 149 2.02 -6.61 -0.50
N MET A 150 2.29 -7.88 -0.85
CA MET A 150 2.61 -8.93 0.13
C MET A 150 3.91 -8.67 0.88
N PHE A 151 4.93 -8.13 0.23
CA PHE A 151 6.19 -7.78 0.89
C PHE A 151 6.17 -6.37 1.50
N GLN A 152 5.46 -5.43 0.88
CA GLN A 152 5.46 -4.05 1.30
C GLN A 152 4.72 -3.82 2.63
N LEU A 153 3.62 -4.54 2.87
CA LEU A 153 2.84 -4.41 4.11
C LEU A 153 3.64 -4.86 5.36
N PRO A 154 4.28 -6.05 5.40
CA PRO A 154 5.12 -6.45 6.53
C PRO A 154 6.29 -5.50 6.80
N ILE A 155 6.99 -5.04 5.76
CA ILE A 155 8.10 -4.09 5.90
C ILE A 155 7.58 -2.77 6.46
N TRP A 156 6.48 -2.25 5.92
CA TRP A 156 5.91 -0.99 6.40
C TRP A 156 5.46 -1.08 7.87
N MET A 157 4.84 -2.19 8.26
CA MET A 157 4.47 -2.47 9.66
C MET A 157 5.71 -2.56 10.55
N THR A 158 6.72 -3.32 10.13
CA THR A 158 7.97 -3.50 10.90
C THR A 158 8.65 -2.17 11.20
N ILE A 159 8.79 -1.29 10.21
CA ILE A 159 9.41 0.03 10.41
C ILE A 159 8.51 0.93 11.27
N THR A 160 7.19 0.88 11.08
CA THR A 160 6.23 1.65 11.88
C THR A 160 6.34 1.28 13.36
N PHE A 161 6.24 -0.01 13.70
CA PHE A 161 6.34 -0.43 15.10
C PHE A 161 7.77 -0.32 15.64
N GLY A 162 8.79 -0.53 14.83
CA GLY A 162 10.19 -0.33 15.21
C GLY A 162 10.49 1.12 15.57
N LEU A 163 10.02 2.09 14.76
CA LEU A 163 10.13 3.52 15.07
C LEU A 163 9.32 3.91 16.31
N ARG A 164 8.12 3.32 16.48
CA ARG A 164 7.32 3.51 17.68
C ARG A 164 8.07 3.03 18.93
N ASN A 165 8.71 1.87 18.86
CA ASN A 165 9.54 1.32 19.94
C ASN A 165 10.79 2.18 20.18
N ALA A 166 11.41 2.72 19.13
CA ALA A 166 12.55 3.64 19.25
C ALA A 166 12.17 4.93 19.99
N CYS A 167 10.94 5.41 19.82
CA CYS A 167 10.40 6.55 20.58
C CYS A 167 10.07 6.21 22.05
N GLY A 168 10.04 4.93 22.42
CA GLY A 168 9.54 4.46 23.70
C GLY A 168 8.01 4.39 23.71
N ILE A 169 7.47 3.51 24.56
CA ILE A 169 6.02 3.33 24.69
C ILE A 169 5.66 3.27 26.17
N GLN A 170 4.74 4.14 26.57
CA GLN A 170 4.02 4.02 27.84
C GLN A 170 2.65 3.38 27.55
N VAL A 171 2.54 2.06 27.75
CA VAL A 171 1.28 1.32 27.47
C VAL A 171 0.32 1.43 28.66
N THR A 172 0.86 1.38 29.87
CA THR A 172 0.12 1.56 31.13
C THR A 172 1.04 2.25 32.15
N PRO A 173 0.52 2.76 33.29
CA PRO A 173 1.35 3.32 34.36
C PRO A 173 2.42 2.36 34.89
N PHE A 174 2.27 1.05 34.66
CA PHE A 174 3.14 -0.01 35.16
C PHE A 174 4.01 -0.66 34.07
N VAL A 175 3.68 -0.47 32.79
CA VAL A 175 4.44 -1.02 31.65
C VAL A 175 4.99 0.14 30.83
N TYR A 176 6.24 0.47 31.13
CA TYR A 176 7.03 1.48 30.43
C TYR A 176 8.20 0.81 29.70
N TRP A 177 8.27 1.05 28.40
CA TRP A 177 9.43 0.69 27.60
C TRP A 177 10.25 1.96 27.35
N PRO A 178 11.52 2.01 27.81
CA PRO A 178 12.37 3.15 27.53
C PRO A 178 12.61 3.30 26.03
N PRO A 179 12.83 4.53 25.54
CA PRO A 179 13.16 4.76 24.14
C PRO A 179 14.42 3.98 23.79
N THR A 180 14.34 3.16 22.75
CA THR A 180 15.52 2.42 22.26
C THR A 180 16.58 3.38 21.73
N ILE A 181 16.20 4.55 21.21
CA ILE A 181 17.12 5.61 20.77
C ILE A 181 16.89 6.84 21.66
N PRO A 182 17.70 7.07 22.71
CA PRO A 182 17.48 8.16 23.65
C PRO A 182 17.58 9.55 23.00
N GLU A 183 18.35 9.69 21.92
CA GLU A 183 18.52 10.94 21.17
C GLU A 183 17.22 11.42 20.51
N PHE A 184 16.25 10.54 20.30
CA PHE A 184 14.92 10.94 19.83
C PHE A 184 14.22 11.89 20.82
N VAL A 185 14.48 11.72 22.12
CA VAL A 185 13.91 12.57 23.16
C VAL A 185 14.54 13.96 23.07
N THR A 186 15.85 14.04 22.89
CA THR A 186 16.57 15.33 22.77
C THR A 186 16.19 16.10 21.52
N GLU A 187 15.87 15.41 20.43
CA GLU A 187 15.40 16.03 19.17
C GLU A 187 13.88 16.30 19.14
N GLY A 188 13.14 15.91 20.18
CA GLY A 188 11.67 16.08 20.24
C GLY A 188 10.89 15.17 19.29
N LEU A 189 11.51 14.10 18.76
CA LEU A 189 10.89 13.18 17.80
C LEU A 189 9.87 12.21 18.43
N VAL A 190 9.92 12.05 19.76
CA VAL A 190 9.01 11.20 20.55
C VAL A 190 7.64 11.85 20.73
N SER A 191 7.59 13.17 20.82
CA SER A 191 6.35 13.91 21.06
C SER A 191 5.41 13.84 19.86
N PRO A 192 4.08 13.92 20.06
CA PRO A 192 3.15 14.09 18.97
C PRO A 192 3.50 15.31 18.12
N THR A 193 3.39 15.18 16.80
CA THR A 193 3.74 16.29 15.91
C THR A 193 2.79 17.47 16.10
N THR A 194 3.35 18.66 16.32
CA THR A 194 2.61 19.93 16.33
C THR A 194 2.50 20.56 14.94
N SER A 195 3.29 20.08 13.98
CA SER A 195 3.27 20.54 12.59
C SER A 195 2.04 20.04 11.85
N ILE A 196 1.01 20.90 11.78
CA ILE A 196 -0.19 20.69 10.95
C ILE A 196 0.20 20.50 9.48
N ALA A 197 1.26 21.17 9.01
CA ALA A 197 1.77 21.02 7.66
C ALA A 197 2.23 19.59 7.37
N LEU A 198 2.92 18.93 8.31
CA LEU A 198 3.37 17.55 8.14
C LEU A 198 2.20 16.55 8.15
N ILE A 199 1.20 16.79 9.02
CA ILE A 199 -0.04 16.00 9.05
C ILE A 199 -0.75 16.13 7.70
N ALA A 200 -0.97 17.37 7.24
CA ALA A 200 -1.62 17.66 5.97
C ALA A 200 -0.87 17.04 4.78
N ALA A 201 0.46 17.16 4.75
CA ALA A 201 1.30 16.55 3.71
C ALA A 201 1.18 15.01 3.71
N THR A 202 1.23 14.38 4.88
CA THR A 202 1.09 12.92 5.01
C THR A 202 -0.29 12.44 4.51
N THR A 203 -1.36 13.13 4.92
CA THR A 203 -2.72 12.80 4.49
C THR A 203 -2.90 13.05 2.99
N PHE A 204 -2.37 14.15 2.47
CA PHE A 204 -2.46 14.47 1.04
C PHE A 204 -1.75 13.42 0.19
N VAL A 205 -0.52 13.06 0.55
CA VAL A 205 0.27 12.07 -0.19
C VAL A 205 -0.37 10.68 -0.13
N THR A 206 -0.92 10.27 1.02
CA THR A 206 -1.64 8.98 1.12
C THR A 206 -2.93 9.00 0.31
N ALA A 207 -3.70 10.10 0.31
CA ALA A 207 -4.86 10.29 -0.55
C ALA A 207 -4.48 10.19 -2.04
N CYS A 208 -3.43 10.89 -2.49
CA CYS A 208 -2.95 10.82 -3.87
C CYS A 208 -2.56 9.40 -4.29
N ASN A 209 -1.90 8.64 -3.41
CA ASN A 209 -1.55 7.24 -3.69
C ASN A 209 -2.78 6.35 -3.88
N VAL A 210 -3.80 6.51 -3.03
CA VAL A 210 -5.09 5.80 -3.15
C VAL A 210 -5.79 6.17 -4.45
N GLU A 211 -5.86 7.47 -4.76
CA GLU A 211 -6.54 8.00 -5.93
C GLU A 211 -5.90 7.58 -7.25
N ILE A 212 -4.57 7.67 -7.36
CA ILE A 212 -3.86 7.22 -8.56
C ILE A 212 -4.04 5.71 -8.77
N GLY A 213 -3.97 4.92 -7.68
CA GLY A 213 -4.22 3.49 -7.74
C GLY A 213 -5.65 3.15 -8.19
N HIS A 214 -6.65 3.91 -7.70
CA HIS A 214 -8.04 3.75 -8.09
C HIS A 214 -8.29 4.12 -9.55
N LEU A 215 -7.84 5.31 -9.97
CA LEU A 215 -8.00 5.80 -11.34
C LEU A 215 -7.34 4.88 -12.36
N ARG A 216 -6.17 4.33 -12.04
CA ARG A 216 -5.46 3.39 -12.92
C ARG A 216 -6.23 2.08 -13.11
N ARG A 217 -6.90 1.59 -12.07
CA ARG A 217 -7.78 0.42 -12.15
C ARG A 217 -9.05 0.72 -12.96
N ILE A 218 -9.65 1.90 -12.78
CA ILE A 218 -10.77 2.37 -13.60
C ILE A 218 -10.36 2.39 -15.07
N TYR A 219 -9.22 3.01 -15.38
CA TYR A 219 -8.73 3.11 -16.75
C TYR A 219 -8.53 1.74 -17.40
N GLY A 220 -7.87 0.82 -16.69
CA GLY A 220 -7.69 -0.56 -17.17
C GLY A 220 -9.03 -1.26 -17.45
N GLN A 221 -10.05 -1.02 -16.60
CA GLN A 221 -11.39 -1.57 -16.82
C GLN A 221 -12.13 -0.93 -17.99
N SER A 222 -12.15 0.40 -18.07
CA SER A 222 -12.72 1.14 -19.21
C SER A 222 -12.17 0.63 -20.53
N MET A 223 -10.86 0.44 -20.58
CA MET A 223 -10.20 -0.05 -21.79
C MET A 223 -10.58 -1.51 -22.07
N SER A 224 -10.70 -2.36 -21.04
CA SER A 224 -11.13 -3.74 -21.20
C SER A 224 -12.57 -3.89 -21.73
N ILE A 225 -13.45 -2.93 -21.41
CA ILE A 225 -14.83 -2.88 -21.91
C ILE A 225 -14.83 -2.42 -23.36
N ALA A 226 -14.12 -1.34 -23.67
CA ALA A 226 -14.03 -0.81 -25.03
C ALA A 226 -13.46 -1.86 -26.02
N ILE A 227 -12.51 -2.70 -25.59
CA ILE A 227 -11.99 -3.82 -26.41
C ILE A 227 -13.05 -4.88 -26.70
N LYS A 228 -13.97 -5.15 -25.76
CA LYS A 228 -15.05 -6.11 -25.98
C LYS A 228 -16.08 -5.59 -26.98
N GLU A 229 -16.32 -4.29 -26.99
CA GLU A 229 -17.28 -3.64 -27.89
C GLU A 229 -16.74 -3.51 -29.31
N ASP A 230 -15.49 -3.08 -29.47
CA ASP A 230 -14.83 -3.00 -30.78
C ASP A 230 -13.37 -3.49 -30.73
N PRO A 231 -13.12 -4.77 -31.00
CA PRO A 231 -11.77 -5.31 -31.02
C PRO A 231 -10.91 -4.73 -32.16
N LYS A 232 -11.51 -4.21 -33.24
CA LYS A 232 -10.78 -3.60 -34.38
C LYS A 232 -10.38 -2.16 -34.09
N ALA A 233 -11.04 -1.48 -33.16
CA ALA A 233 -10.62 -0.14 -32.71
C ALA A 233 -9.25 -0.17 -31.99
N LEU A 234 -8.86 -1.32 -31.43
CA LEU A 234 -7.53 -1.54 -30.85
C LEU A 234 -6.42 -1.43 -31.90
N GLU A 235 -6.64 -2.02 -33.08
CA GLU A 235 -5.67 -1.99 -34.19
C GLU A 235 -5.52 -0.60 -34.81
N ARG A 236 -6.59 0.21 -34.77
CA ARG A 236 -6.59 1.59 -35.27
C ARG A 236 -6.04 2.61 -34.26
N GLY A 237 -5.75 2.20 -33.01
CA GLY A 237 -5.25 3.09 -31.96
C GLY A 237 -6.21 4.21 -31.56
N SER A 238 -7.51 4.03 -31.80
CA SER A 238 -8.54 5.08 -31.69
C SER A 238 -9.56 4.79 -30.58
N VAL A 239 -9.13 4.16 -29.48
CA VAL A 239 -10.06 3.83 -28.40
C VAL A 239 -10.14 4.96 -27.38
N ASN A 240 -11.24 5.71 -27.46
CA ASN A 240 -11.60 6.69 -26.44
C ASN A 240 -12.21 5.95 -25.25
N ALA A 241 -11.46 5.81 -24.17
CA ALA A 241 -11.94 5.20 -22.94
C ALA A 241 -13.04 6.07 -22.30
N SER A 242 -14.29 5.63 -22.36
CA SER A 242 -15.37 6.18 -21.56
C SER A 242 -15.38 5.55 -20.16
N VAL A 243 -15.81 6.31 -19.15
CA VAL A 243 -15.96 5.78 -17.79
C VAL A 243 -17.13 4.79 -17.78
N PRO A 244 -16.99 3.58 -17.21
CA PRO A 244 -18.07 2.60 -17.22
C PRO A 244 -19.22 3.12 -16.37
N SER A 245 -20.46 2.95 -16.83
CA SER A 245 -21.65 3.36 -16.08
C SER A 245 -21.79 2.59 -14.75
N HIS A 246 -21.34 1.33 -14.72
CA HIS A 246 -21.41 0.48 -13.55
C HIS A 246 -20.04 -0.12 -13.18
N LEU A 247 -19.37 0.49 -12.19
CA LEU A 247 -18.15 -0.06 -11.61
C LEU A 247 -18.43 -1.34 -10.81
N PRO A 248 -17.56 -2.36 -10.89
CA PRO A 248 -17.69 -3.56 -10.08
C PRO A 248 -17.54 -3.25 -8.59
N TRP A 249 -18.24 -4.00 -7.75
CA TRP A 249 -18.25 -3.80 -6.30
C TRP A 249 -16.84 -3.88 -5.69
N GLN A 250 -15.98 -4.76 -6.21
CA GLN A 250 -14.60 -4.94 -5.73
C GLN A 250 -13.78 -3.66 -5.86
N LEU A 251 -13.97 -2.91 -6.95
CA LEU A 251 -13.24 -1.67 -7.18
C LEU A 251 -13.73 -0.56 -6.27
N LYS A 252 -15.06 -0.48 -6.03
CA LYS A 252 -15.66 0.43 -5.05
C LYS A 252 -15.19 0.12 -3.63
N PHE A 253 -15.18 -1.16 -3.26
CA PHE A 253 -14.69 -1.62 -1.96
C PHE A 253 -13.22 -1.27 -1.77
N ALA A 254 -12.36 -1.55 -2.75
CA ALA A 254 -10.94 -1.24 -2.66
C ALA A 254 -10.67 0.28 -2.55
N HIS A 255 -11.46 1.12 -3.23
CA HIS A 255 -11.38 2.57 -3.10
C HIS A 255 -11.85 3.03 -1.72
N GLY A 256 -13.00 2.53 -1.26
CA GLY A 256 -13.55 2.85 0.06
C GLY A 256 -12.61 2.44 1.19
N ALA A 257 -11.99 1.25 1.12
CA ALA A 257 -10.99 0.80 2.07
C ALA A 257 -9.74 1.70 2.05
N GLY A 258 -9.30 2.16 0.87
CA GLY A 258 -8.20 3.11 0.73
C GLY A 258 -8.51 4.46 1.37
N ILE A 259 -9.68 5.05 1.09
CA ILE A 259 -10.13 6.31 1.69
C ILE A 259 -10.25 6.16 3.22
N PHE A 260 -10.84 5.05 3.69
CA PHE A 260 -10.93 4.75 5.10
C PHE A 260 -9.55 4.71 5.76
N GLY A 261 -8.57 4.04 5.12
CA GLY A 261 -7.17 4.03 5.58
C GLY A 261 -6.54 5.42 5.64
N THR A 262 -6.83 6.29 4.67
CA THR A 262 -6.39 7.71 4.69
C THR A 262 -7.00 8.46 5.87
N CYS A 263 -8.30 8.29 6.15
CA CYS A 263 -8.96 8.91 7.30
C CYS A 263 -8.38 8.41 8.63
N VAL A 264 -8.13 7.10 8.76
CA VAL A 264 -7.48 6.53 9.94
C VAL A 264 -6.08 7.12 10.11
N THR A 265 -5.30 7.21 9.03
CA THR A 265 -3.96 7.80 9.06
C THR A 265 -3.99 9.26 9.52
N LEU A 266 -4.96 10.05 9.05
CA LEU A 266 -5.16 11.43 9.49
C LEU A 266 -5.43 11.51 11.00
N VAL A 267 -6.37 10.72 11.52
CA VAL A 267 -6.70 10.71 12.95
C VAL A 267 -5.50 10.27 13.80
N VAL A 268 -4.83 9.20 13.41
CA VAL A 268 -3.66 8.67 14.13
C VAL A 268 -2.49 9.65 14.09
N SER A 269 -2.35 10.44 13.02
CA SER A 269 -1.26 11.42 12.87
C SER A 269 -1.28 12.52 13.95
N PHE A 270 -2.42 12.82 14.56
CA PHE A 270 -2.49 13.77 15.68
C PHE A 270 -1.89 13.24 16.99
N PHE A 271 -1.80 11.92 17.14
CA PHE A 271 -1.33 11.27 18.36
C PHE A 271 0.00 10.52 18.16
N ALA A 272 0.42 10.34 16.91
CA ALA A 272 1.64 9.63 16.57
C ALA A 272 2.88 10.51 16.81
N PRO A 273 3.98 9.92 17.31
CA PRO A 273 5.29 10.56 17.37
C PRO A 273 5.72 11.21 16.04
N SER A 274 6.39 12.35 16.09
CA SER A 274 6.90 13.05 14.90
C SER A 274 7.75 12.16 14.00
N ALA A 275 8.59 11.28 14.57
CA ALA A 275 9.40 10.31 13.80
C ALA A 275 8.54 9.44 12.85
N LEU A 276 7.36 9.02 13.31
CA LEU A 276 6.45 8.18 12.53
C LEU A 276 5.83 8.93 11.37
N LEU A 277 5.43 10.19 11.57
CA LEU A 277 4.87 11.00 10.48
C LEU A 277 5.93 11.33 9.43
N ILE A 278 7.17 11.62 9.83
CA ILE A 278 8.28 11.83 8.88
C ILE A 278 8.47 10.59 8.01
N TYR A 279 8.48 9.42 8.64
CA TYR A 279 8.55 8.14 7.92
C TYR A 279 7.36 7.94 6.98
N TRP A 280 6.12 8.08 7.45
CA TRP A 280 4.92 7.89 6.62
C TRP A 280 4.85 8.87 5.46
N CYS A 281 5.17 10.14 5.70
CA CYS A 281 5.21 11.18 4.66
C CYS A 281 6.27 10.85 3.61
N THR A 282 7.50 10.52 4.03
CA THR A 282 8.61 10.21 3.12
C THR A 282 8.33 8.95 2.31
N SER A 283 7.89 7.90 3.01
CA SER A 283 7.53 6.61 2.43
C SER A 283 6.37 6.75 1.43
N GLY A 284 5.33 7.50 1.77
CA GLY A 284 4.21 7.77 0.87
C GLY A 284 4.63 8.60 -0.34
N SER A 285 5.53 9.56 -0.14
CA SER A 285 6.02 10.43 -1.22
C SER A 285 6.87 9.63 -2.21
N HIS A 286 7.72 8.74 -1.71
CA HIS A 286 8.47 7.81 -2.55
C HIS A 286 7.54 6.90 -3.38
N GLN A 287 6.50 6.35 -2.76
CA GLN A 287 5.51 5.53 -3.48
C GLN A 287 4.80 6.33 -4.58
N LEU A 288 4.43 7.57 -4.28
CA LEU A 288 3.79 8.47 -5.24
C LEU A 288 4.71 8.76 -6.42
N ILE A 289 5.98 9.06 -6.15
CA ILE A 289 7.01 9.25 -7.16
C ILE A 289 7.16 7.97 -8.01
N LEU A 290 7.24 6.79 -7.39
CA LEU A 290 7.33 5.52 -8.12
C LEU A 290 6.14 5.32 -9.06
N HIS A 291 4.91 5.60 -8.60
CA HIS A 291 3.72 5.56 -9.44
C HIS A 291 3.86 6.51 -10.62
N LEU A 292 4.18 7.77 -10.39
CA LEU A 292 4.32 8.79 -11.44
C LEU A 292 5.43 8.45 -12.45
N LEU A 293 6.57 7.93 -11.97
CA LEU A 293 7.66 7.48 -12.83
C LEU A 293 7.22 6.33 -13.72
N HIS A 294 6.49 5.34 -13.18
CA HIS A 294 5.99 4.22 -13.98
C HIS A 294 4.81 4.57 -14.88
N LEU A 295 4.12 5.70 -14.64
CA LEU A 295 3.21 6.25 -15.64
C LEU A 295 3.97 6.74 -16.88
N ASN A 296 5.21 7.20 -16.77
CA ASN A 296 5.94 7.73 -17.91
C ASN A 296 6.40 6.60 -18.86
N ASN A 297 5.94 6.63 -20.11
CA ASN A 297 6.31 5.65 -21.14
C ASN A 297 7.83 5.59 -21.37
N ARG A 298 8.58 6.69 -21.22
CA ARG A 298 10.04 6.68 -21.37
C ARG A 298 10.73 5.84 -20.29
N VAL A 299 10.28 6.00 -19.04
CA VAL A 299 10.81 5.24 -17.90
C VAL A 299 10.43 3.76 -18.04
N ARG A 300 9.21 3.47 -18.49
CA ARG A 300 8.77 2.10 -18.77
C ARG A 300 9.64 1.42 -19.83
N LEU A 301 9.93 2.11 -20.92
CA LEU A 301 10.81 1.60 -21.98
C LEU A 301 12.23 1.38 -21.46
N PHE A 302 12.77 2.33 -20.69
CA PHE A 302 14.08 2.19 -20.05
C PHE A 302 14.15 0.97 -19.11
N LEU A 303 13.10 0.71 -18.34
CA LEU A 303 13.00 -0.45 -17.46
C LEU A 303 12.66 -1.75 -18.18
N GLY A 304 12.49 -1.73 -19.51
CA GLY A 304 12.10 -2.90 -20.31
C GLY A 304 10.71 -3.42 -19.98
N ILE A 305 9.79 -2.54 -19.58
CA ILE A 305 8.38 -2.87 -19.38
C ILE A 305 7.70 -2.87 -20.75
N PRO A 306 7.10 -3.99 -21.19
CA PRO A 306 6.44 -4.03 -22.49
C PRO A 306 5.25 -3.06 -22.50
N THR A 307 5.08 -2.36 -23.62
CA THR A 307 3.89 -1.55 -23.89
C THR A 307 2.71 -2.48 -24.07
N SER A 308 1.72 -2.34 -23.20
CA SER A 308 0.42 -3.00 -23.33
C SER A 308 -0.37 -2.34 -24.46
N PRO A 309 -1.20 -3.08 -25.20
CA PRO A 309 -2.09 -2.49 -26.20
C PRO A 309 -3.13 -1.52 -25.60
N ILE A 310 -3.25 -1.48 -24.27
CA ILE A 310 -4.08 -0.54 -23.51
C ILE A 310 -3.39 0.81 -23.27
N ASP A 311 -2.06 0.89 -23.38
CA ASP A 311 -1.34 2.07 -22.92
C ASP A 311 -1.54 3.27 -23.87
N ALA A 312 -2.14 4.35 -23.34
CA ALA A 312 -2.20 5.61 -24.06
C ALA A 312 -0.80 6.14 -24.39
N LYS A 313 -0.69 6.83 -25.54
CA LYS A 313 0.51 7.60 -25.92
C LYS A 313 0.90 8.61 -24.83
N HIS A 314 -0.10 9.22 -24.18
CA HIS A 314 0.04 10.16 -23.07
C HIS A 314 -0.76 9.69 -21.84
N PRO A 315 -0.19 8.81 -21.00
CA PRO A 315 -0.91 8.13 -19.91
C PRO A 315 -1.40 9.09 -18.83
N CYS A 316 -0.62 10.12 -18.47
CA CYS A 316 -1.07 11.13 -17.50
C CYS A 316 -2.28 11.93 -18.02
N GLN A 317 -2.31 12.25 -19.31
CA GLN A 317 -3.44 12.96 -19.92
C GLN A 317 -4.69 12.07 -20.00
N ALA A 318 -4.52 10.79 -20.32
CA ALA A 318 -5.60 9.80 -20.31
C ALA A 318 -6.17 9.58 -18.90
N LEU A 319 -5.30 9.51 -17.88
CA LEU A 319 -5.75 9.40 -16.49
C LEU A 319 -6.50 10.67 -16.05
N TRP A 320 -6.01 11.85 -16.47
CA TRP A 320 -6.64 13.13 -16.16
C TRP A 320 -8.01 13.29 -16.83
N SER A 321 -8.17 12.85 -18.08
CA SER A 321 -9.48 12.91 -18.76
C SER A 321 -10.51 12.01 -18.07
N ILE A 322 -10.08 10.85 -17.58
CA ILE A 322 -10.91 9.93 -16.79
C ILE A 322 -11.26 10.54 -15.43
N ALA A 323 -10.28 11.13 -14.74
CA ALA A 323 -10.52 11.81 -13.47
C ALA A 323 -11.56 12.94 -13.63
N LYS A 324 -11.47 13.74 -14.70
CA LYS A 324 -12.46 14.78 -15.04
C LYS A 324 -13.84 14.22 -15.32
N SER A 325 -13.92 13.07 -15.99
CA SER A 325 -15.20 12.43 -16.29
C SER A 325 -15.84 11.85 -15.04
N HIS A 326 -15.04 11.24 -14.15
CA HIS A 326 -15.47 10.56 -12.94
C HIS A 326 -15.83 11.52 -11.79
N TYR A 327 -15.04 12.56 -11.57
CA TYR A 327 -15.24 13.49 -10.45
C TYR A 327 -16.03 14.73 -10.89
N ARG A 328 -17.24 14.89 -10.34
CA ARG A 328 -18.11 16.06 -10.59
C ARG A 328 -17.43 17.40 -10.26
N ILE A 329 -16.62 17.42 -9.20
CA ILE A 329 -15.90 18.63 -8.75
C ILE A 329 -14.86 19.06 -9.79
N LEU A 330 -14.09 18.12 -10.35
CA LEU A 330 -13.12 18.43 -11.41
C LEU A 330 -13.82 18.90 -12.68
N ARG A 331 -14.97 18.30 -13.02
CA ARG A 331 -15.80 18.76 -14.13
C ARG A 331 -16.24 20.21 -13.93
N TRP A 332 -16.71 20.54 -12.73
CA TRP A 332 -17.16 21.89 -12.36
C TRP A 332 -16.02 22.92 -12.42
N MET A 333 -14.86 22.63 -11.84
CA MET A 333 -13.69 23.54 -11.90
C MET A 333 -13.25 23.85 -13.33
N THR A 334 -13.36 22.87 -14.24
CA THR A 334 -12.96 23.06 -15.64
C THR A 334 -13.98 23.89 -16.42
N THR A 335 -15.27 23.82 -16.06
CA THR A 335 -16.33 24.63 -16.70
C THR A 335 -16.32 26.09 -16.26
N THR A 336 -15.85 26.39 -15.04
CA THR A 336 -15.75 27.77 -14.52
C THR A 336 -14.53 28.53 -15.04
N SER A 337 -13.56 27.82 -15.63
CA SER A 337 -12.30 28.40 -16.15
C SER A 337 -12.34 28.69 -17.67
N ARG A 338 -13.52 28.57 -18.32
CA ARG A 338 -13.75 28.99 -19.72
C ARG A 338 -14.63 30.21 -19.76
#